data_AF-A0A2E9GNX6-F1
#
_entry.id   AF-A0A2E9GNX6-F1
#
_cell.length_a   1.000
_cell.length_b   1.000
_cell.length_c   1.000
_cell.angle_alpha   90.00
_cell.angle_beta   90.00
_cell.angle_gamma   90.00
#
_symmetry.space_group_name_H-M   'P 1'
#
loop_
_entity.id
_entity.type
_entity.pdbx_description
1 polymer ?
#
loop_
_entity_poly.entity_id
_entity_poly.type
_entity_poly.pdbx_seq_one_letter_code
_entity_poly.pdbx_strand_id
1 'polypeptide(L)'
;MCLLLLAGRADAAPIGYSITGGSVDIDVKLDGVVIGTSAGVALTGDSIMMDTAALTLNALRIEIAPTLISLSTHFGGFDEISVESAIIEGDITFANLWSQDTGTPGLFSVGAGPLLVTGSWGATDSTGINAGTSGQPITFPVPTITGIIDASPGLRIDSVTMHSIEGTPFGEAGKHLTIVASYSIETEVSIVPEPGTGLLVAMGLTALAWHRRSGSGAGPAPRG
;
A
#
# COMPACT_ATOMS: atom_id res chain seq x y z
N MET A 1 -37.29 22.30 27.47
CA MET A 1 -37.26 21.12 26.57
C MET A 1 -35.86 21.05 26.00
N CYS A 2 -34.96 20.27 26.61
CA CYS A 2 -33.59 20.10 26.14
C CYS A 2 -33.59 19.09 24.99
N LEU A 3 -33.29 19.54 23.77
CA LEU A 3 -32.94 18.63 22.68
C LEU A 3 -31.60 17.98 23.03
N LEU A 4 -31.64 16.71 23.46
CA LEU A 4 -30.48 15.83 23.44
C LEU A 4 -30.15 15.56 21.97
N LEU A 5 -29.22 16.33 21.41
CA LEU A 5 -28.51 15.97 20.20
C LEU A 5 -27.70 14.71 20.54
N LEU A 6 -28.23 13.55 20.17
CA LEU A 6 -27.45 12.32 20.08
C LEU A 6 -26.31 12.61 19.10
N ALA A 7 -25.11 12.84 19.64
CA ALA A 7 -23.90 12.78 18.83
C ALA A 7 -23.86 11.38 18.24
N GLY A 8 -24.15 11.26 16.94
CA GLY A 8 -23.88 10.02 16.23
C GLY A 8 -22.43 9.63 16.49
N ARG A 9 -22.17 8.34 16.70
CA ARG A 9 -20.80 7.84 16.69
C ARG A 9 -20.15 8.31 15.38
N ALA A 10 -19.16 9.18 15.50
CA ALA A 10 -18.26 9.46 14.39
C ALA A 10 -17.36 8.23 14.28
N ASP A 11 -17.74 7.27 13.43
CA ASP A 11 -16.75 6.34 12.90
C ASP A 11 -15.81 7.17 12.06
N ALA A 12 -14.53 7.18 12.43
CA ALA A 12 -13.50 7.87 11.67
C ALA A 12 -13.49 7.25 10.26
N ALA A 13 -13.56 8.09 9.23
CA ALA A 13 -13.41 7.58 7.87
C ALA A 13 -11.99 7.02 7.69
N PRO A 14 -11.79 6.05 6.78
CA PRO A 14 -10.45 5.58 6.43
C PRO A 14 -9.56 6.76 6.01
N ILE A 15 -8.36 6.82 6.57
CA ILE A 15 -7.38 7.87 6.30
C ILE A 15 -6.48 7.41 5.15
N GLY A 16 -6.28 8.29 4.17
CA GLY A 16 -5.33 8.09 3.09
C GLY A 16 -3.91 8.48 3.52
N TYR A 17 -2.95 7.61 3.24
CA TYR A 17 -1.53 7.82 3.46
C TYR A 17 -0.83 7.80 2.10
N SER A 18 -0.06 8.84 1.81
CA SER A 18 0.77 8.87 0.62
C SER A 18 2.07 8.11 0.91
N ILE A 19 2.48 7.28 -0.05
CA ILE A 19 3.79 6.63 0.02
C ILE A 19 4.83 7.70 -0.28
N THR A 20 5.67 8.01 0.69
CA THR A 20 6.71 9.05 0.58
C THR A 20 8.11 8.47 0.40
N GLY A 21 8.26 7.18 0.65
CA GLY A 21 9.51 6.45 0.50
C GLY A 21 9.34 4.95 0.70
N GLY A 22 10.47 4.27 0.76
CA GLY A 22 10.53 2.82 0.92
C GLY A 22 11.24 2.12 -0.22
N SER A 23 11.40 0.81 -0.06
CA SER A 23 12.09 -0.05 -1.00
C SER A 23 11.49 -1.44 -1.06
N VAL A 24 11.78 -2.14 -2.16
CA VAL A 24 11.49 -3.55 -2.34
C VAL A 24 12.76 -4.33 -2.63
N ASP A 25 12.88 -5.47 -1.97
CA ASP A 25 13.90 -6.48 -2.26
C ASP A 25 13.25 -7.58 -3.09
N ILE A 26 13.84 -7.90 -4.25
CA ILE A 26 13.32 -8.86 -5.22
C ILE A 26 14.29 -10.04 -5.33
N ASP A 27 13.78 -11.24 -5.06
CA ASP A 27 14.45 -12.51 -5.28
C ASP A 27 13.88 -13.22 -6.51
N VAL A 28 14.75 -13.67 -7.40
CA VAL A 28 14.42 -14.60 -8.48
C VAL A 28 14.85 -15.99 -8.06
N LYS A 29 13.90 -16.92 -8.02
CA LYS A 29 14.10 -18.30 -7.57
C LYS A 29 13.88 -19.27 -8.71
N LEU A 30 14.77 -20.24 -8.87
CA LEU A 30 14.59 -21.40 -9.74
C LEU A 30 14.39 -22.62 -8.85
N ASP A 31 13.21 -23.24 -8.92
CA ASP A 31 12.83 -24.39 -8.09
C ASP A 31 13.04 -24.15 -6.58
N GLY A 32 12.77 -22.93 -6.13
CA GLY A 32 12.90 -22.49 -4.74
C GLY A 32 14.30 -22.03 -4.32
N VAL A 33 15.32 -22.19 -5.17
CA VAL A 33 16.68 -21.69 -4.93
C VAL A 33 16.83 -20.29 -5.50
N VAL A 34 17.28 -19.33 -4.70
CA VAL A 34 17.57 -17.97 -5.18
C VAL A 34 18.73 -18.00 -6.18
N ILE A 35 18.47 -17.53 -7.40
CA ILE A 35 19.44 -17.43 -8.48
C ILE A 35 19.67 -15.99 -8.94
N GLY A 36 18.92 -15.01 -8.44
CA GLY A 36 19.12 -13.60 -8.74
C GLY A 36 18.48 -12.74 -7.66
N THR A 37 19.07 -11.58 -7.37
CA THR A 37 18.58 -10.66 -6.33
C THR A 37 18.75 -9.22 -6.76
N SER A 38 17.76 -8.37 -6.47
CA SER A 38 17.90 -6.92 -6.50
C SER A 38 17.35 -6.34 -5.20
N ALA A 39 18.22 -5.66 -4.45
CA ALA A 39 17.86 -5.08 -3.16
C ALA A 39 17.69 -3.57 -3.26
N GLY A 40 16.80 -3.00 -2.46
CA GLY A 40 16.62 -1.56 -2.35
C GLY A 40 15.97 -0.90 -3.57
N VAL A 41 15.19 -1.65 -4.36
CA VAL A 41 14.49 -1.10 -5.53
C VAL A 41 13.49 -0.06 -5.05
N ALA A 42 13.50 1.12 -5.66
CA ALA A 42 12.64 2.22 -5.24
C ALA A 42 11.16 1.91 -5.48
N LEU A 43 10.32 2.33 -4.52
CA LEU A 43 8.88 2.39 -4.70
C LEU A 43 8.54 3.72 -5.37
N THR A 44 7.85 3.67 -6.50
CA THR A 44 7.39 4.87 -7.23
C THR A 44 6.00 5.34 -6.76
N GLY A 45 5.35 4.50 -5.95
CA GLY A 45 4.24 4.88 -5.07
C GLY A 45 2.85 4.93 -5.72
N ASP A 46 1.83 5.01 -4.84
CA ASP A 46 0.56 5.70 -5.12
C ASP A 46 -0.17 6.07 -3.81
N SER A 47 -0.77 5.11 -3.09
CA SER A 47 -1.41 5.39 -1.79
C SER A 47 -1.76 4.13 -0.98
N ILE A 48 -1.94 4.32 0.32
CA ILE A 48 -2.47 3.32 1.25
C ILE A 48 -3.68 3.92 1.98
N MET A 49 -4.77 3.18 2.13
CA MET A 49 -5.89 3.60 2.98
C MET A 49 -5.98 2.72 4.22
N MET A 50 -5.86 3.33 5.40
CA MET A 50 -5.96 2.63 6.69
C MET A 50 -7.04 3.26 7.56
N ASP A 51 -7.75 2.43 8.31
CA ASP A 51 -8.61 2.87 9.41
C ASP A 51 -7.97 2.38 10.71
N THR A 52 -7.33 3.30 11.44
CA THR A 52 -6.66 2.98 12.70
C THR A 52 -7.64 2.79 13.86
N ALA A 53 -8.88 3.29 13.74
CA ALA A 53 -9.92 3.07 14.75
C ALA A 53 -10.52 1.67 14.62
N ALA A 54 -10.73 1.23 13.37
CA ALA A 54 -11.13 -0.12 13.04
C ALA A 54 -9.95 -1.10 12.91
N LEU A 55 -8.69 -0.65 13.03
CA LEU A 55 -7.46 -1.44 12.80
C LEU A 55 -7.49 -2.25 11.49
N THR A 56 -7.90 -1.61 10.41
CA THR A 56 -7.98 -2.22 9.08
C THR A 56 -7.08 -1.52 8.06
N LEU A 57 -6.57 -2.31 7.13
CA LEU A 57 -5.97 -1.85 5.89
C LEU A 57 -7.03 -2.04 4.80
N ASN A 58 -7.48 -0.95 4.18
CA ASN A 58 -8.68 -0.92 3.35
C ASN A 58 -8.37 -0.91 1.85
N ALA A 59 -7.26 -0.30 1.48
CA ALA A 59 -6.76 -0.29 0.11
C ALA A 59 -5.24 -0.16 0.11
N LEU A 60 -4.61 -0.77 -0.89
CA LEU A 60 -3.18 -0.71 -1.11
C LEU A 60 -2.95 -0.60 -2.61
N ARG A 61 -2.17 0.39 -3.05
CA ARG A 61 -1.60 0.41 -4.39
C ARG A 61 -0.14 0.81 -4.31
N ILE A 62 0.74 -0.10 -4.70
CA ILE A 62 2.19 0.11 -4.71
C ILE A 62 2.70 -0.13 -6.12
N GLU A 63 3.50 0.79 -6.63
CA GLU A 63 4.23 0.64 -7.87
C GLU A 63 5.74 0.53 -7.61
N ILE A 64 6.39 -0.37 -8.36
CA ILE A 64 7.81 -0.70 -8.22
C ILE A 64 8.56 -0.12 -9.43
N ALA A 65 9.71 0.50 -9.17
CA ALA A 65 10.58 1.00 -10.22
C ALA A 65 11.08 -0.15 -11.14
N PRO A 66 11.24 0.11 -12.46
CA PRO A 66 11.83 -0.86 -13.37
C PRO A 66 13.21 -1.32 -12.89
N THR A 67 13.45 -2.63 -12.93
CA THR A 67 14.65 -3.25 -12.34
C THR A 67 15.17 -4.37 -13.23
N LEU A 68 16.49 -4.45 -13.37
CA LEU A 68 17.20 -5.54 -14.03
C LEU A 68 17.89 -6.43 -12.98
N ILE A 69 17.76 -7.75 -13.13
CA ILE A 69 18.27 -8.75 -12.20
C ILE A 69 19.12 -9.76 -12.97
N SER A 70 20.42 -9.78 -12.68
CA SER A 70 21.33 -10.81 -13.23
C SER A 70 21.13 -12.15 -12.51
N LEU A 71 21.17 -13.23 -13.26
CA LEU A 71 21.00 -14.59 -12.79
C LEU A 71 22.35 -15.30 -12.68
N SER A 72 22.60 -15.98 -11.56
CA SER A 72 23.75 -16.86 -11.37
C SER A 72 23.64 -18.16 -12.17
N THR A 73 22.43 -18.51 -12.59
CA THR A 73 22.11 -19.70 -13.37
C THR A 73 21.21 -19.29 -14.52
N HIS A 74 21.58 -19.64 -15.74
CA HIS A 74 20.77 -19.30 -16.90
C HIS A 74 19.41 -20.02 -16.83
N PHE A 75 18.36 -19.36 -17.32
CA PHE A 75 17.02 -19.92 -17.48
C PHE A 75 16.58 -19.71 -18.92
N GLY A 76 16.38 -20.80 -19.67
CA GLY A 76 15.92 -20.69 -21.05
C GLY A 76 16.89 -20.01 -22.02
N GLY A 77 18.18 -20.00 -21.69
CA GLY A 77 19.20 -19.26 -22.45
C GLY A 77 19.38 -17.80 -22.05
N PHE A 78 18.57 -17.30 -21.11
CA PHE A 78 18.68 -15.96 -20.55
C PHE A 78 19.47 -15.97 -19.24
N ASP A 79 20.27 -14.94 -19.01
CA ASP A 79 21.05 -14.72 -17.79
C ASP A 79 20.65 -13.43 -17.07
N GLU A 80 19.65 -12.71 -17.61
CA GLU A 80 19.12 -11.48 -17.03
C GLU A 80 17.58 -11.47 -17.15
N ILE A 81 16.91 -11.03 -16.09
CA ILE A 81 15.46 -10.81 -16.04
C ILE A 81 15.20 -9.34 -15.72
N SER A 82 14.33 -8.69 -16.48
CA SER A 82 13.84 -7.35 -16.19
C SER A 82 12.41 -7.40 -15.66
N VAL A 83 12.17 -6.71 -14.53
CA VAL A 83 10.85 -6.28 -14.11
C VAL A 83 10.65 -4.89 -14.72
N GLU A 84 9.86 -4.80 -15.78
CA GLU A 84 9.68 -3.55 -16.53
C GLU A 84 8.61 -2.67 -15.90
N SER A 85 7.57 -3.29 -15.35
CA SER A 85 6.56 -2.65 -14.52
C SER A 85 5.97 -3.68 -13.56
N ALA A 86 5.64 -3.25 -12.34
CA ALA A 86 4.92 -4.08 -11.39
C ALA A 86 4.10 -3.20 -10.44
N ILE A 87 2.80 -3.49 -10.38
CA ILE A 87 1.83 -2.86 -9.49
C ILE A 87 1.21 -3.95 -8.62
N ILE A 88 1.16 -3.68 -7.32
CA ILE A 88 0.44 -4.49 -6.35
C ILE A 88 -0.75 -3.69 -5.88
N GLU A 89 -1.94 -4.26 -6.05
CA GLU A 89 -3.21 -3.62 -5.73
C GLU A 89 -4.08 -4.54 -4.86
N GLY A 90 -4.74 -3.99 -3.83
CA GLY A 90 -5.75 -4.69 -3.04
C GLY A 90 -7.19 -4.35 -3.44
N ASP A 91 -8.05 -5.37 -3.51
CA ASP A 91 -9.50 -5.24 -3.79
C ASP A 91 -10.31 -4.96 -2.50
N ILE A 92 -11.58 -4.57 -2.66
CA ILE A 92 -12.58 -4.09 -1.68
C ILE A 92 -12.77 -4.96 -0.42
N THR A 93 -12.20 -6.16 -0.34
CA THR A 93 -12.38 -7.13 0.76
C THR A 93 -11.13 -7.34 1.63
N PHE A 94 -10.18 -6.41 1.57
CA PHE A 94 -8.79 -6.53 2.07
C PHE A 94 -8.57 -6.83 3.58
N ALA A 95 -9.60 -6.88 4.43
CA ALA A 95 -9.44 -7.10 5.87
C ALA A 95 -9.95 -8.49 6.30
N ASN A 96 -9.36 -9.12 7.33
CA ASN A 96 -10.13 -9.73 8.45
C ASN A 96 -9.35 -10.58 9.50
N LEU A 97 -8.01 -10.60 9.59
CA LEU A 97 -7.35 -11.39 10.66
C LEU A 97 -6.26 -10.61 11.39
N TRP A 98 -6.43 -10.43 12.71
CA TRP A 98 -5.54 -9.69 13.60
C TRP A 98 -4.89 -10.61 14.63
N SER A 99 -3.66 -10.24 15.02
CA SER A 99 -3.15 -10.42 16.38
C SER A 99 -2.58 -9.07 16.85
N GLN A 100 -3.21 -8.46 17.85
CA GLN A 100 -2.65 -7.29 18.53
C GLN A 100 -1.45 -7.78 19.36
N ASP A 101 -0.25 -7.28 19.09
CA ASP A 101 0.89 -7.56 19.96
C ASP A 101 0.73 -6.71 21.24
N THR A 102 0.73 -7.39 22.38
CA THR A 102 0.06 -6.98 23.62
C THR A 102 0.74 -5.85 24.43
N GLY A 103 1.12 -4.72 23.82
CA GLY A 103 1.75 -3.66 24.64
C GLY A 103 2.00 -2.26 24.05
N THR A 104 1.93 -2.05 22.73
CA THR A 104 2.31 -0.75 22.14
C THR A 104 1.18 -0.16 21.29
N PRO A 105 0.61 0.99 21.67
CA PRO A 105 -0.36 1.71 20.84
C PRO A 105 0.25 2.04 19.47
N GLY A 106 -0.45 1.70 18.38
CA GLY A 106 -0.03 2.01 17.00
C GLY A 106 0.71 0.90 16.26
N LEU A 107 0.98 -0.25 16.89
CA LEU A 107 1.52 -1.44 16.24
C LEU A 107 0.44 -2.52 16.06
N PHE A 108 0.18 -2.96 14.83
CA PHE A 108 -0.71 -4.10 14.57
C PHE A 108 -0.30 -4.92 13.35
N SER A 109 -0.54 -6.24 13.43
CA SER A 109 -0.36 -7.17 12.30
C SER A 109 -1.66 -7.31 11.52
N VAL A 110 -1.58 -7.20 10.19
CA VAL A 110 -2.70 -7.37 9.28
C VAL A 110 -2.48 -8.58 8.39
N GLY A 111 -3.44 -9.50 8.36
CA GLY A 111 -3.61 -10.47 7.28
C GLY A 111 -4.58 -9.89 6.25
N ALA A 112 -4.14 -9.68 5.01
CA ALA A 112 -4.92 -8.96 4.01
C ALA A 112 -4.87 -9.60 2.61
N GLY A 113 -5.99 -9.67 1.89
CA GLY A 113 -6.06 -10.22 0.54
C GLY A 113 -7.49 -10.42 0.04
N PRO A 114 -7.68 -10.74 -1.25
CA PRO A 114 -6.65 -10.96 -2.27
C PRO A 114 -6.01 -9.66 -2.77
N LEU A 115 -4.74 -9.74 -3.18
CA LEU A 115 -4.10 -8.72 -4.02
C LEU A 115 -4.06 -9.20 -5.46
N LEU A 116 -4.00 -8.23 -6.37
CA LEU A 116 -3.63 -8.45 -7.75
C LEU A 116 -2.24 -7.86 -8.00
N VAL A 117 -1.33 -8.68 -8.50
CA VAL A 117 -0.07 -8.21 -9.09
C VAL A 117 -0.28 -8.07 -10.58
N THR A 118 -0.03 -6.89 -11.14
CA THR A 118 -0.05 -6.64 -12.58
C THR A 118 1.25 -5.99 -13.04
N GLY A 119 1.60 -6.15 -14.31
CA GLY A 119 2.79 -5.49 -14.87
C GLY A 119 3.33 -6.19 -16.11
N SER A 120 4.63 -6.02 -16.34
CA SER A 120 5.35 -6.70 -17.42
C SER A 120 6.79 -7.04 -17.06
N TRP A 121 7.30 -8.09 -17.69
CA TRP A 121 8.69 -8.53 -17.57
C TRP A 121 9.34 -8.74 -18.93
N GLY A 122 10.67 -8.79 -18.91
CA GLY A 122 11.52 -9.15 -20.03
C GLY A 122 12.68 -10.03 -19.59
N ALA A 123 13.42 -10.55 -20.56
CA ALA A 123 14.66 -11.30 -20.32
C ALA A 123 15.67 -11.01 -21.42
N THR A 124 16.93 -10.95 -21.02
CA THR A 124 18.06 -10.72 -21.90
C THR A 124 19.13 -11.78 -21.68
N ASP A 125 19.98 -11.93 -22.70
CA ASP A 125 21.20 -12.72 -22.67
C ASP A 125 22.35 -11.73 -22.85
N SER A 126 23.18 -11.59 -21.81
CA SER A 126 24.31 -10.66 -21.79
C SER A 126 25.34 -10.94 -22.89
N THR A 127 25.35 -12.18 -23.43
CA THR A 127 26.20 -12.56 -24.56
C THR A 127 25.62 -12.15 -25.91
N GLY A 128 24.33 -11.79 -25.96
CA GLY A 128 23.61 -11.38 -27.16
C GLY A 128 23.35 -12.51 -28.17
N ILE A 129 23.55 -13.77 -27.78
CA ILE A 129 23.34 -14.94 -28.64
C ILE A 129 21.85 -15.19 -28.80
N ASN A 130 21.10 -15.11 -27.71
CA ASN A 130 19.65 -15.29 -27.70
C ASN A 130 18.92 -13.95 -27.87
N ALA A 131 17.85 -13.95 -28.67
CA ALA A 131 16.98 -12.79 -28.80
C ALA A 131 16.22 -12.56 -27.49
N GLY A 132 16.32 -11.35 -26.93
CA GLY A 132 15.62 -10.99 -25.71
C GLY A 132 14.09 -10.98 -25.86
N THR A 133 13.41 -11.05 -24.73
CA THR A 133 11.95 -10.86 -24.61
C THR A 133 11.64 -9.62 -23.78
N SER A 134 10.52 -8.97 -24.06
CA SER A 134 10.07 -7.75 -23.39
C SER A 134 8.55 -7.66 -23.47
N GLY A 135 7.92 -6.94 -22.52
CA GLY A 135 6.48 -6.71 -22.48
C GLY A 135 5.66 -7.96 -22.17
N GLN A 136 6.27 -9.00 -21.58
CA GLN A 136 5.56 -10.21 -21.21
C GLN A 136 4.66 -9.92 -20.00
N PRO A 137 3.36 -10.22 -20.04
CA PRO A 137 2.44 -9.78 -19.00
C PRO A 137 2.69 -10.50 -17.66
N ILE A 138 2.68 -9.73 -16.57
CA ILE A 138 2.58 -10.22 -15.20
C ILE A 138 1.13 -10.05 -14.78
N THR A 139 0.46 -11.14 -14.44
CA THR A 139 -0.84 -11.13 -13.75
C THR A 139 -0.88 -12.29 -12.78
N PHE A 140 -0.90 -12.01 -11.48
CA PHE A 140 -0.96 -13.06 -10.47
C PHE A 140 -1.81 -12.65 -9.25
N PRO A 141 -2.78 -13.47 -8.83
CA PRO A 141 -3.50 -13.24 -7.59
C PRO A 141 -2.63 -13.65 -6.40
N VAL A 142 -2.49 -12.78 -5.41
CA VAL A 142 -1.83 -13.11 -4.14
C VAL A 142 -2.94 -13.31 -3.11
N PRO A 143 -3.13 -14.53 -2.59
CA PRO A 143 -4.27 -14.83 -1.74
C PRO A 143 -4.31 -14.01 -0.45
N THR A 144 -3.15 -13.79 0.16
CA THR A 144 -2.99 -13.05 1.42
C THR A 144 -1.59 -12.47 1.54
N ILE A 145 -1.46 -11.31 2.18
CA ILE A 145 -0.22 -10.76 2.74
C ILE A 145 -0.31 -10.72 4.26
N THR A 146 0.85 -10.75 4.90
CA THR A 146 0.99 -10.35 6.30
C THR A 146 1.83 -9.09 6.33
N GLY A 147 1.36 -8.07 7.04
CA GLY A 147 2.10 -6.84 7.23
C GLY A 147 2.03 -6.32 8.65
N ILE A 148 3.03 -5.54 9.03
CA ILE A 148 3.11 -4.84 10.31
C ILE A 148 2.96 -3.35 10.02
N ILE A 149 2.00 -2.71 10.70
CA ILE A 149 1.79 -1.26 10.67
C ILE A 149 2.35 -0.71 11.99
N ASP A 150 3.26 0.27 11.91
CA ASP A 150 3.91 0.91 13.07
C ASP A 150 3.37 2.32 13.37
N ALA A 151 3.62 2.82 14.59
CA ALA A 151 3.33 4.17 15.02
C ALA A 151 4.26 5.15 14.29
N SER A 152 3.72 5.88 13.31
CA SER A 152 4.39 6.72 12.28
C SER A 152 4.58 5.95 10.97
N PRO A 153 3.55 5.97 10.11
CA PRO A 153 2.96 4.82 9.44
C PRO A 153 3.93 4.16 8.46
N GLY A 154 4.79 3.28 8.99
CA GLY A 154 5.55 2.33 8.19
C GLY A 154 4.69 1.09 7.95
N LEU A 155 4.71 0.56 6.72
CA LEU A 155 4.13 -0.74 6.37
C LEU A 155 5.26 -1.67 5.92
N ARG A 156 5.44 -2.79 6.60
CA ARG A 156 6.32 -3.86 6.14
C ARG A 156 5.51 -5.03 5.60
N ILE A 157 5.85 -5.54 4.42
CA ILE A 157 5.25 -6.75 3.82
C ILE A 157 6.34 -7.79 3.66
N ASP A 158 6.23 -8.91 4.37
CA ASP A 158 7.33 -9.87 4.49
C ASP A 158 7.65 -10.61 3.18
N SER A 159 6.64 -10.98 2.37
CA SER A 159 6.88 -11.52 1.01
C SER A 159 5.62 -11.56 0.14
N VAL A 160 5.77 -11.31 -1.15
CA VAL A 160 4.73 -11.42 -2.19
C VAL A 160 5.32 -12.13 -3.41
N THR A 161 4.69 -13.20 -3.88
CA THR A 161 5.03 -13.78 -5.19
C THR A 161 4.51 -12.86 -6.29
N MET A 162 5.42 -12.24 -7.05
CA MET A 162 5.07 -11.33 -8.13
C MET A 162 4.75 -12.07 -9.43
N HIS A 163 5.47 -13.15 -9.72
CA HIS A 163 5.30 -13.91 -10.94
C HIS A 163 5.84 -15.33 -10.84
N SER A 164 5.35 -16.23 -11.70
CA SER A 164 5.88 -17.58 -11.90
C SER A 164 5.88 -17.91 -13.38
N ILE A 165 7.05 -18.19 -13.94
CA ILE A 165 7.25 -18.54 -15.34
C ILE A 165 7.45 -20.05 -15.44
N GLU A 166 6.58 -20.72 -16.19
CA GLU A 166 6.73 -22.15 -16.50
C GLU A 166 7.95 -22.35 -17.41
N GLY A 167 8.83 -23.29 -17.08
CA GLY A 167 10.06 -23.55 -17.84
C GLY A 167 9.86 -24.35 -19.13
N THR A 168 8.70 -24.98 -19.35
CA THR A 168 8.42 -25.82 -20.52
C THR A 168 8.68 -25.13 -21.87
N PRO A 169 8.24 -23.87 -22.12
CA PRO A 169 8.53 -23.14 -23.36
C PRO A 169 10.01 -22.83 -23.58
N PHE A 170 10.82 -22.95 -22.52
CA PHE A 170 12.23 -22.60 -22.46
C PHE A 170 13.16 -23.83 -22.42
N GLY A 171 12.61 -25.04 -22.61
CA GLY A 171 13.37 -26.29 -22.50
C GLY A 171 13.68 -26.72 -21.05
N GLU A 172 13.15 -26.02 -20.06
CA GLU A 172 13.31 -26.26 -18.63
C GLU A 172 12.05 -26.95 -18.05
N ALA A 173 11.62 -28.04 -18.69
CA ALA A 173 10.37 -28.72 -18.35
C ALA A 173 10.33 -29.14 -16.86
N GLY A 174 9.24 -28.79 -16.18
CA GLY A 174 9.05 -29.05 -14.75
C GLY A 174 9.72 -28.05 -13.81
N LYS A 175 10.53 -27.12 -14.34
CA LYS A 175 11.10 -26.04 -13.53
C LYS A 175 10.26 -24.78 -13.58
N HIS A 176 10.30 -24.02 -12.50
CA HIS A 176 9.60 -22.74 -12.41
C HIS A 176 10.55 -21.65 -11.95
N LEU A 177 10.55 -20.53 -12.69
CA LEU A 177 11.21 -19.31 -12.27
C LEU A 177 10.19 -18.44 -11.54
N THR A 178 10.37 -18.28 -10.24
CA THR A 178 9.48 -17.51 -9.37
C THR A 178 10.14 -16.22 -8.96
N ILE A 179 9.43 -15.11 -9.10
CA ILE A 179 9.88 -13.80 -8.65
C ILE A 179 9.13 -13.47 -7.35
N VAL A 180 9.87 -13.24 -6.27
CA VAL A 180 9.34 -12.95 -4.93
C VAL A 180 9.85 -11.59 -4.48
N ALA A 181 9.00 -10.79 -3.85
CA ALA A 181 9.32 -9.43 -3.43
C ALA A 181 8.96 -9.18 -1.96
N SER A 182 9.81 -8.45 -1.25
CA SER A 182 9.63 -8.08 0.16
C SER A 182 9.69 -6.56 0.29
N TYR A 183 8.73 -5.95 0.99
CA TYR A 183 8.52 -4.50 0.96
C TYR A 183 8.77 -3.86 2.32
N SER A 184 9.45 -2.71 2.29
CA SER A 184 9.52 -1.76 3.39
C SER A 184 8.99 -0.42 2.90
N ILE A 185 7.87 0.04 3.44
CA ILE A 185 7.14 1.19 2.93
C ILE A 185 7.10 2.28 3.99
N GLU A 186 7.47 3.48 3.60
CA GLU A 186 7.37 4.68 4.43
C GLU A 186 6.19 5.51 3.93
N THR A 187 5.30 5.91 4.84
CA THR A 187 4.15 6.74 4.48
C THR A 187 4.05 7.98 5.34
N GLU A 188 3.41 9.01 4.79
CA GLU A 188 3.05 10.22 5.51
C GLU A 188 1.53 10.42 5.49
N VAL A 189 1.00 10.98 6.57
CA VAL A 189 -0.44 11.20 6.71
C VAL A 189 -0.87 12.31 5.76
N SER A 190 -1.71 11.98 4.78
CA SER A 190 -2.42 12.97 3.98
C SER A 190 -3.78 13.19 4.61
N ILE A 191 -3.87 14.16 5.53
CA ILE A 191 -5.15 14.49 6.18
C ILE A 191 -6.03 15.19 5.15
N VAL A 192 -6.94 14.44 4.51
CA VAL A 192 -8.09 15.03 3.83
C VAL A 192 -9.13 15.34 4.92
N PRO A 193 -9.43 16.62 5.23
CA PRO A 193 -10.37 16.94 6.29
C PRO A 193 -11.74 16.35 5.96
N GLU A 194 -12.34 15.62 6.91
CA GLU A 194 -13.69 15.11 6.72
C GLU A 194 -14.66 16.29 6.48
N PRO A 195 -15.61 16.18 5.53
CA PRO A 195 -16.64 17.20 5.33
C PRO A 195 -17.40 17.51 6.61
N GLY A 196 -17.57 16.52 7.50
CA GLY A 196 -18.25 16.64 8.79
C GLY A 196 -17.50 17.48 9.82
N THR A 197 -16.18 17.35 9.91
CA THR A 197 -15.37 18.18 10.83
C THR A 197 -15.38 19.63 10.37
N GLY A 198 -15.28 19.89 9.07
CA GLY A 198 -15.41 21.23 8.49
C GLY A 198 -16.78 21.86 8.80
N LEU A 199 -17.86 21.08 8.67
CA LEU A 199 -19.22 21.52 8.99
C LEU A 199 -19.39 21.84 10.48
N LEU A 200 -18.89 20.99 11.40
CA LEU A 200 -18.99 21.23 12.85
C LEU A 200 -18.20 22.46 13.30
N VAL A 201 -17.00 22.67 12.75
CA VAL A 201 -16.22 23.88 13.01
C VAL A 201 -16.93 25.11 12.46
N ALA A 202 -17.48 25.05 11.25
CA ALA A 202 -18.27 26.14 10.68
C ALA A 202 -19.53 26.46 11.50
N MET A 203 -20.24 25.44 11.98
CA MET A 203 -21.40 25.60 12.87
C MET A 203 -21.00 26.17 14.24
N GLY A 204 -19.88 25.73 14.81
CA GLY A 204 -19.35 26.28 16.06
C GLY A 204 -18.98 27.76 15.93
N LEU A 205 -18.33 28.14 14.83
CA LEU A 205 -17.94 29.53 14.55
C LEU A 205 -19.15 30.43 14.30
N THR A 206 -20.16 29.94 13.58
CA THR A 206 -21.42 30.68 13.35
C THR A 206 -22.23 30.85 14.63
N ALA A 207 -22.30 29.83 15.49
CA ALA A 207 -22.94 29.93 16.80
C ALA A 207 -22.19 30.94 17.72
N LEU A 208 -20.85 30.92 17.72
CA LEU A 208 -20.05 31.85 18.50
C LEU A 208 -20.20 33.30 18.00
N ALA A 209 -20.23 33.49 16.68
CA ALA A 209 -20.45 34.80 16.06
C ALA A 209 -21.86 35.35 16.36
N TRP A 210 -22.88 34.48 16.35
CA TRP A 210 -24.24 34.85 16.74
C TRP A 210 -24.31 35.25 18.22
N HIS A 211 -23.67 34.48 19.10
CA HIS A 211 -23.66 34.77 20.53
C HIS A 211 -22.98 36.11 20.87
N ARG A 212 -21.88 36.44 20.18
CA ARG A 212 -21.22 37.76 20.31
C ARG A 212 -22.08 38.92 19.79
N ARG A 213 -22.92 38.69 18.78
CA ARG A 213 -23.85 39.70 18.25
C ARG A 213 -25.06 39.93 19.15
N SER A 214 -25.53 38.91 19.86
CA SER A 214 -26.65 39.05 20.81
C SER A 214 -26.27 39.67 22.16
N GLY A 215 -24.97 39.73 22.49
CA GLY A 215 -24.47 40.28 23.76
C GLY A 215 -24.13 41.77 23.75
N SER A 216 -24.12 42.43 22.58
CA SER A 216 -23.71 43.85 22.43
C SER A 216 -24.88 44.83 22.32
N GLY A 217 -26.10 44.43 22.68
CA GLY A 217 -27.33 45.20 22.50
C GLY A 217 -28.00 45.76 23.76
N ALA A 218 -27.29 45.97 24.87
CA ALA A 218 -27.85 46.62 26.07
C ALA A 218 -26.97 47.79 26.54
N GLY A 219 -27.05 48.91 25.81
CA GLY A 219 -26.60 50.23 26.26
C GLY A 219 -27.80 51.09 26.69
N PRO A 220 -27.68 51.94 27.73
CA PRO A 220 -28.83 52.50 28.45
C PRO A 220 -29.59 53.57 27.64
N ALA A 221 -30.89 53.68 27.92
CA ALA A 221 -31.83 54.61 27.29
C ALA A 221 -31.41 56.09 27.43
N PRO A 222 -31.64 56.94 26.41
CA PRO A 222 -31.40 58.36 26.53
C PRO A 222 -32.46 59.00 27.45
N ARG A 223 -31.98 59.74 28.45
CA ARG A 223 -32.79 60.75 29.16
C ARG A 223 -32.71 62.05 28.36
N GLY A 224 -33.86 62.58 27.98
CA GLY A 224 -34.04 63.88 27.32
C GLY A 224 -35.50 64.09 27.00
#